data_AF-A0A9X1QIP8-F1
#
_entry.id   AF-A0A9X1QIP8-F1
#
_cell.length_a   1.000
_cell.length_b   1.000
_cell.length_c   1.000
_cell.angle_alpha   90.00
_cell.angle_beta   90.00
_cell.angle_gamma   90.00
#
_symmetry.space_group_name_H-M   'P 1'
#
loop_
_entity.id
_entity.type
_entity.pdbx_description
1 polymer ?
#
loop_
_entity_poly.entity_id
_entity_poly.type
_entity_poly.pdbx_seq_one_letter_code
_entity_poly.pdbx_strand_id
1 'polypeptide(L)' 'MNVNENSPLDGDSKKLVDRDGLPPFVKSWKQLYQLLIGTLILLIVLFYLFMKHFQ' A
#
# COMPACT_ATOMS: atom_id res chain seq x y z
N MET A 1 -32.59 -16.97 -41.11
CA MET A 1 -31.73 -16.69 -39.95
C MET A 1 -32.08 -17.68 -38.86
N ASN A 2 -31.16 -18.56 -38.47
CA ASN A 2 -31.14 -19.13 -37.12
C ASN A 2 -29.72 -19.65 -36.84
N VAL A 3 -28.87 -18.76 -36.36
CA VAL A 3 -27.60 -19.13 -35.72
C VAL A 3 -28.01 -19.60 -34.33
N ASN A 4 -27.81 -20.89 -34.04
CA ASN A 4 -28.09 -21.46 -32.73
C ASN A 4 -27.06 -20.94 -31.73
N GLU A 5 -27.50 -20.06 -30.86
CA GLU A 5 -26.66 -19.40 -29.86
C GLU A 5 -26.64 -20.23 -28.56
N ASN A 6 -26.08 -21.43 -28.64
CA ASN A 6 -25.74 -22.22 -27.45
C ASN A 6 -24.22 -22.24 -27.31
N SER A 7 -23.63 -21.13 -26.86
CA SER A 7 -22.25 -21.09 -26.37
C SER A 7 -22.28 -20.98 -24.85
N PRO A 8 -22.08 -22.07 -24.10
CA PRO A 8 -21.70 -21.97 -22.70
C PRO A 8 -20.19 -21.72 -22.67
N LEU A 9 -19.76 -20.66 -21.99
CA LEU A 9 -18.54 -20.63 -21.16
C LEU A 9 -18.56 -19.32 -20.37
N ASP A 10 -19.50 -19.30 -19.44
CA ASP A 10 -19.51 -18.57 -18.18
C ASP A 10 -18.34 -19.00 -17.29
N GLY A 11 -17.11 -18.73 -17.72
CA GLY A 11 -15.91 -19.05 -16.95
C GLY A 11 -14.86 -17.97 -17.15
N ASP A 12 -14.47 -17.31 -16.07
CA ASP A 12 -13.31 -16.40 -15.98
C ASP A 12 -13.52 -14.88 -16.21
N SER A 13 -14.75 -14.36 -16.02
CA SER A 13 -14.92 -12.90 -15.82
C SER A 13 -15.09 -12.51 -14.34
N LYS A 14 -14.83 -13.44 -13.42
CA LYS A 14 -14.62 -13.10 -12.01
C LYS A 14 -13.14 -12.82 -11.81
N LYS A 15 -12.82 -11.56 -11.48
CA LYS A 15 -11.75 -11.12 -10.54
C LYS A 15 -10.59 -10.31 -11.12
N LEU A 16 -10.78 -9.29 -11.97
CA LEU A 16 -9.66 -8.42 -12.37
C LEU A 16 -9.95 -6.90 -12.46
N VAL A 17 -11.01 -6.40 -11.83
CA VAL A 17 -11.23 -4.94 -11.68
C VAL A 17 -12.04 -4.81 -10.39
N ASP A 18 -11.48 -4.50 -9.22
CA ASP A 18 -11.35 -3.12 -8.75
C ASP A 18 -10.54 -3.11 -7.43
N ARG A 19 -9.22 -3.18 -7.52
CA ARG A 19 -8.32 -2.71 -6.45
C ARG A 19 -7.42 -1.57 -6.90
N ASP A 20 -7.69 -1.04 -8.10
CA ASP A 20 -6.83 -0.13 -8.84
C ASP A 20 -7.41 1.30 -8.93
N GLY A 21 -8.41 1.64 -8.11
CA GLY A 21 -8.96 3.00 -8.04
C GLY A 21 -8.14 3.99 -7.20
N LEU A 22 -7.07 3.55 -6.54
CA LEU A 22 -6.21 4.44 -5.76
C LEU A 22 -4.86 4.56 -6.47
N PRO A 23 -4.47 5.76 -6.91
CA PRO A 23 -3.24 5.93 -7.65
C PRO A 23 -2.05 5.46 -6.80
N PRO A 24 -0.95 4.98 -7.42
CA PRO A 24 0.18 4.35 -6.72
C PRO A 24 0.82 5.26 -5.66
N PHE A 25 0.50 6.55 -5.67
CA PHE A 25 0.82 7.50 -4.62
C PHE A 25 0.29 7.08 -3.25
N VAL A 26 -0.94 6.54 -3.13
CA VAL A 26 -1.53 6.09 -1.85
C VAL A 26 -0.71 4.96 -1.22
N LYS A 27 -0.09 4.13 -2.05
CA LYS A 27 0.85 3.09 -1.62
C LYS A 27 2.13 3.70 -1.02
N SER A 28 2.60 4.82 -1.59
CA SER A 28 3.77 5.57 -1.12
C SER A 28 3.57 6.27 0.23
N TRP A 29 2.36 6.70 0.58
CA TRP A 29 2.10 7.32 1.90
C TRP A 29 2.46 6.40 3.05
N LYS A 30 2.14 5.10 2.95
CA LYS A 30 2.52 4.11 3.97
C LYS A 30 4.03 4.05 4.16
N GLN A 31 4.78 4.12 3.08
CA GLN A 31 6.25 4.11 3.12
C GLN A 31 6.80 5.40 3.74
N LEU A 32 6.17 6.54 3.45
CA LEU A 32 6.53 7.83 4.03
C LEU A 32 6.23 7.87 5.54
N TYR A 33 5.10 7.32 5.97
CA TYR A 33 4.80 7.12 7.40
C TYR A 33 5.80 6.19 8.08
N GLN A 34 6.26 5.14 7.41
CA GLN A 34 7.24 4.21 7.96
C GLN A 34 8.62 4.89 8.13
N LEU A 35 9.02 5.71 7.16
CA LEU A 35 10.20 6.57 7.29
C LEU A 35 10.04 7.58 8.44
N LEU A 36 8.87 8.22 8.54
CA LEU A 36 8.56 9.22 9.56
C LEU A 36 8.56 8.63 10.97
N ILE A 37 8.01 7.42 11.14
CA ILE A 37 8.07 6.69 12.41
C ILE A 37 9.51 6.31 12.75
N GLY A 38 10.29 5.87 11.75
CA GLY A 38 11.69 5.52 11.92
C GLY A 38 12.53 6.72 12.36
N THR A 39 12.35 7.86 11.71
CA THR A 39 13.05 9.10 12.08
C THR A 39 12.60 9.63 13.43
N LEU A 40 11.31 9.51 13.78
CA LEU A 40 10.81 9.91 15.09
C LEU A 40 11.48 9.12 16.22
N ILE A 41 11.56 7.79 16.08
CA ILE A 41 12.22 6.92 17.05
C ILE A 41 13.73 7.23 17.10
N LEU A 42 14.36 7.42 15.93
CA LEU A 42 15.77 7.79 15.84
C LEU A 42 16.05 9.09 16.61
N LEU A 43 15.22 10.13 16.42
CA LEU A 43 15.37 11.41 17.09
C LEU A 43 15.20 11.28 18.60
N ILE A 44 14.23 10.50 19.08
CA ILE A 44 14.02 10.26 20.52
C ILE A 44 15.24 9.56 21.14
N VAL A 45 15.76 8.51 20.48
CA VAL A 45 16.95 7.79 20.96
C VAL A 45 18.18 8.69 20.95
N LEU A 46 18.38 9.45 19.88
CA LEU A 46 19.51 10.36 19.75
C LEU A 46 19.44 11.47 20.81
N PHE A 47 18.26 12.04 21.02
CA PHE A 47 18.02 13.05 22.05
C PHE A 47 18.26 12.49 23.46
N TYR A 48 17.78 11.28 23.76
CA TYR A 48 18.02 10.63 25.04
C TYR A 48 19.51 10.35 25.28
N LEU A 49 20.22 9.88 24.26
CA LEU A 49 21.65 9.61 24.35
C LEU A 49 22.45 10.90 24.58
N PHE A 50 22.09 11.99 23.88
CA PHE A 50 22.67 13.31 24.09
C PHE A 50 22.37 13.84 25.50
N MET A 51 21.10 13.81 25.93
CA MET A 51 20.72 14.23 27.29
C MET A 51 21.51 13.47 28.37
N LYS A 52 21.74 12.17 28.18
CA LYS A 52 22.55 11.36 29.11
C LYS A 52 24.05 11.65 29.01
N HIS A 53 24.57 11.98 27.83
CA HIS A 53 25.99 12.30 27.65
C HIS A 53 26.37 13.70 28.13
N PHE A 54 25.42 14.65 28.08
CA PHE A 54 25.60 16.05 28.49
C PHE A 54 25.07 16.36 29.89
N GLN A 55 24.57 15.35 30.62
CA GLN A 55 24.31 15.40 32.06
C GLN A 55 25.56 14.95 32.83
#